data_AF-A0A1Q7VE64-F1
#
_entry.id   AF-A0A1Q7VE64-F1
#
_cell.length_a   1.000
_cell.length_b   1.000
_cell.length_c   1.000
_cell.angle_alpha   90.00
_cell.angle_beta   90.00
_cell.angle_gamma   90.00
#
_symmetry.space_group_name_H-M   'P 1'
#
loop_
_entity.id
_entity.type
_entity.pdbx_description
1 polymer ?
#
loop_
_entity_poly.entity_id
_entity_poly.type
_entity_poly.pdbx_seq_one_letter_code
_entity_poly.pdbx_strand_id
1 'polypeptide(L)'
;MKDSTAFLELSRTYKLYFLRRYAAKLSYEIALHTRGLESAPLRYKENLESALTFQHPESHYLMDVDDGFYTANYLRAWIFEAQVRRVLKETFGNNWFEKKSAGIQLQKWWSLGQKFRVEEILRDLGYSGLDIRPLLDDLQAS
;
A
#
# COMPACT_ATOMS: atom_id res chain seq x y z
N MET A 1 -5.84 -1.99 -29.62
CA MET A 1 -6.07 -1.63 -28.19
C MET A 1 -5.71 -0.17 -28.07
N LYS A 2 -6.58 0.70 -27.53
CA LYS A 2 -6.15 2.06 -27.15
C LYS A 2 -4.93 1.91 -26.23
N ASP A 3 -3.91 2.72 -26.50
CA ASP A 3 -2.53 2.59 -26.03
C ASP A 3 -2.36 1.92 -24.64
N SER A 4 -1.94 0.64 -24.64
CA SER A 4 -1.71 -0.13 -23.42
C SER A 4 -0.56 0.44 -22.59
N THR A 5 0.41 1.10 -23.21
CA THR A 5 1.53 1.73 -22.53
C THR A 5 1.05 2.92 -21.71
N ALA A 6 0.27 3.81 -22.33
CA ALA A 6 -0.32 4.96 -21.63
C ALA A 6 -1.20 4.52 -20.45
N PHE A 7 -1.95 3.42 -20.58
CA PHE A 7 -2.73 2.87 -19.48
C PHE A 7 -1.85 2.37 -18.31
N LEU A 8 -0.77 1.65 -18.62
CA LEU A 8 0.15 1.15 -17.59
C LEU A 8 0.89 2.29 -16.88
N GLU A 9 1.33 3.31 -17.61
CA GLU A 9 1.93 4.52 -17.04
C GLU A 9 0.96 5.25 -16.11
N LEU A 10 -0.29 5.43 -16.52
CA LEU A 10 -1.32 6.04 -15.69
C LEU A 10 -1.58 5.21 -14.41
N SER A 11 -1.69 3.90 -14.55
CA SER A 11 -1.90 2.98 -13.42
C SER A 11 -0.75 3.03 -12.41
N ARG A 12 0.51 3.00 -12.89
CA ARG A 12 1.71 3.14 -12.06
C ARG A 12 1.77 4.50 -11.38
N THR A 13 1.47 5.58 -12.10
CA THR A 13 1.42 6.95 -11.57
C THR A 13 0.37 7.07 -10.47
N TYR A 14 -0.83 6.53 -10.69
CA TYR A 14 -1.91 6.51 -9.71
C TYR A 14 -1.50 5.73 -8.46
N LYS A 15 -0.91 4.54 -8.62
CA LYS A 15 -0.42 3.74 -7.49
C LYS A 15 0.67 4.45 -6.70
N LEU A 16 1.63 5.09 -7.37
CA LEU A 16 2.68 5.89 -6.74
C LEU A 16 2.10 7.08 -5.96
N TYR A 17 1.12 7.79 -6.54
CA TYR A 17 0.42 8.87 -5.86
C TYR A 17 -0.21 8.41 -4.55
N PHE A 18 -0.95 7.30 -4.56
CA PHE A 18 -1.58 6.75 -3.36
C PHE A 18 -0.57 6.34 -2.30
N LEU A 19 0.54 5.70 -2.69
CA LEU A 19 1.58 5.29 -1.76
C LEU A 19 2.23 6.49 -1.07
N ARG A 20 2.58 7.53 -1.84
CA ARG A 20 3.17 8.77 -1.29
C ARG A 20 2.18 9.49 -0.39
N ARG A 21 0.91 9.60 -0.82
CA ARG A 21 -0.15 10.23 -0.02
C ARG A 21 -0.36 9.50 1.31
N TYR A 22 -0.50 8.19 1.29
CA TYR A 22 -0.77 7.41 2.50
C TYR A 22 0.42 7.39 3.46
N ALA A 23 1.66 7.36 2.94
CA ALA A 23 2.86 7.48 3.77
C ALA A 23 2.93 8.86 4.45
N ALA A 24 2.62 9.93 3.72
CA ALA A 24 2.54 11.27 4.27
C ALA A 24 1.43 11.37 5.32
N LYS A 25 0.20 10.94 4.99
CA LYS A 25 -0.92 10.92 5.94
C LYS A 25 -0.57 10.17 7.23
N LEU A 26 0.00 8.97 7.14
CA LEU A 26 0.42 8.21 8.32
C LEU A 26 1.42 8.99 9.18
N SER A 27 2.41 9.63 8.54
CA SER A 27 3.40 10.45 9.25
C SER A 27 2.75 11.65 9.97
N TYR A 28 1.75 12.26 9.33
CA TYR A 28 0.96 13.34 9.92
C TYR A 28 0.07 12.83 11.08
N GLU A 29 -0.65 11.73 10.90
CA GLU A 29 -1.51 11.13 11.93
C GLU A 29 -0.71 10.77 13.18
N ILE A 30 0.48 10.18 13.02
CA ILE A 30 1.40 9.91 14.14
C ILE A 30 1.77 11.22 14.85
N ALA A 31 2.13 12.27 14.10
CA ALA A 31 2.47 13.56 14.69
C ALA A 31 1.26 14.23 15.38
N LEU A 32 0.06 14.11 14.82
CA LEU A 32 -1.18 14.62 15.41
C LEU A 32 -1.46 13.97 16.77
N HIS A 33 -1.39 12.64 16.84
CA HIS A 33 -1.67 11.90 18.07
C HIS A 33 -0.56 12.01 19.12
N THR A 34 0.67 12.32 18.73
CA THR A 34 1.81 12.43 19.68
C THR A 34 2.13 13.87 20.10
N ARG A 35 1.86 14.87 19.26
CA ARG A 35 2.22 16.28 19.48
C ARG A 35 1.00 17.19 19.70
N GLY A 36 -0.22 16.66 19.58
CA GLY A 36 -1.44 17.41 19.79
C GLY A 36 -1.83 18.33 18.62
N LEU A 37 -2.81 19.21 18.87
CA LEU A 37 -3.44 20.05 17.85
C LEU A 37 -2.66 21.34 17.55
N GLU A 38 -1.78 21.77 18.46
CA GLU A 38 -0.95 22.96 18.25
C GLU A 38 -0.11 22.78 16.99
N SER A 39 -0.18 23.72 16.05
CA SER A 39 0.48 23.68 14.74
C SER A 39 0.14 22.46 13.85
N ALA A 40 -0.91 21.69 14.18
CA ALA A 40 -1.36 20.58 13.34
C ALA A 40 -1.75 20.99 11.91
N PRO A 41 -2.42 22.14 11.68
CA PRO A 41 -2.76 22.59 10.32
C PRO A 41 -1.52 22.79 9.43
N LEU A 42 -0.50 23.47 9.96
CA LEU A 42 0.76 23.71 9.24
C LEU A 42 1.52 22.39 9.00
N ARG A 43 1.64 21.52 10.02
CA ARG A 43 2.30 20.20 9.86
C ARG A 43 1.62 19.35 8.81
N TYR A 44 0.29 19.34 8.77
CA TYR A 44 -0.46 18.61 7.75
C TYR A 44 -0.07 19.09 6.35
N LYS A 45 -0.14 20.42 6.12
CA LYS A 45 0.22 21.02 4.84
C LYS A 45 1.66 20.69 4.44
N GLU A 46 2.63 21.02 5.29
CA GLU A 46 4.06 20.85 4.97
C GLU A 46 4.38 19.38 4.68
N ASN A 47 3.84 18.46 5.46
CA ASN A 47 4.11 17.04 5.29
C ASN A 47 3.50 16.50 3.98
N LEU A 48 2.24 16.82 3.68
CA LEU A 48 1.60 16.39 2.44
C LEU A 48 2.23 17.05 1.21
N GLU A 49 2.55 18.35 1.24
CA GLU A 49 3.21 19.08 0.14
C GLU A 49 4.68 18.66 -0.04
N SER A 50 5.38 18.18 0.99
CA SER A 50 6.71 17.60 0.83
C SER A 50 6.68 16.25 0.11
N ALA A 51 5.60 15.49 0.29
CA ALA A 51 5.42 14.17 -0.31
C ALA A 51 4.70 14.23 -1.65
N LEU A 52 3.92 15.27 -1.94
CA LEU A 52 3.08 15.37 -3.13
C LEU A 52 3.38 16.66 -3.89
N THR A 53 3.16 16.67 -5.20
CA THR A 53 3.39 17.85 -6.03
C THR A 53 2.24 18.87 -5.98
N PHE A 54 1.21 18.62 -5.16
CA PHE A 54 -0.02 19.40 -5.11
C PHE A 54 -0.07 20.26 -3.85
N GLN A 55 -0.77 21.39 -3.93
CA GLN A 55 -1.05 22.25 -2.78
C GLN A 55 -2.12 21.61 -1.87
N HIS A 56 -1.94 21.73 -0.56
CA HIS A 56 -2.85 21.18 0.44
C HIS A 56 -3.28 22.26 1.45
N PRO A 57 -4.58 22.63 1.49
CA PRO A 57 -5.08 23.61 2.45
C PRO A 57 -4.91 23.15 3.90
N GLU A 58 -4.39 24.03 4.75
CA GLU A 58 -4.24 23.77 6.19
C GLU A 58 -5.58 23.42 6.86
N SER A 59 -6.69 23.98 6.38
CA SER A 59 -8.03 23.73 6.91
C SER A 59 -8.48 22.27 6.79
N HIS A 60 -7.83 21.45 5.95
CA HIS A 60 -8.18 20.05 5.75
C HIS A 60 -7.57 19.11 6.81
N TYR A 61 -6.74 19.63 7.72
CA TYR A 61 -5.95 18.82 8.66
C TYR A 61 -6.75 17.87 9.56
N LEU A 62 -8.05 18.11 9.80
CA LEU A 62 -8.94 17.18 10.50
C LEU A 62 -9.89 16.43 9.57
N MET A 63 -10.21 16.98 8.39
CA MET A 63 -11.09 16.35 7.42
C MET A 63 -10.41 15.18 6.68
N ASP A 64 -9.09 15.24 6.53
CA ASP A 64 -8.28 14.21 5.86
C ASP A 64 -7.60 13.27 6.88
N VAL A 65 -8.06 13.20 8.13
CA VAL A 65 -7.59 12.21 9.12
C VAL A 65 -8.52 11.00 9.07
N ASP A 66 -7.92 9.82 8.96
CA ASP A 66 -8.67 8.56 9.02
C ASP A 66 -8.59 7.96 10.43
N ASP A 67 -9.71 7.42 10.92
CA ASP A 67 -9.74 6.76 12.22
C ASP A 67 -8.87 5.49 12.25
N GLY A 68 -8.25 5.24 13.40
CA GLY A 68 -7.56 3.97 13.69
C GLY A 68 -6.35 3.67 12.81
N PHE A 69 -5.66 4.70 12.30
CA PHE A 69 -4.53 4.56 11.37
C PHE A 69 -4.88 3.72 10.14
N TYR A 70 -6.04 3.98 9.54
CA TYR A 70 -6.48 3.33 8.31
C TYR A 70 -5.41 3.36 7.21
N THR A 71 -4.67 4.47 7.12
CA THR A 71 -3.56 4.65 6.19
C THR A 71 -2.44 3.62 6.39
N ALA A 72 -2.13 3.27 7.64
CA ALA A 72 -1.16 2.22 7.95
C ALA A 72 -1.63 0.84 7.47
N ASN A 73 -2.93 0.54 7.63
CA ASN A 73 -3.49 -0.73 7.16
C ASN A 73 -3.36 -0.87 5.64
N TYR A 74 -3.62 0.20 4.88
CA TYR A 74 -3.48 0.19 3.43
C TYR A 74 -2.04 0.07 2.95
N LEU A 75 -1.10 0.78 3.58
CA LEU A 75 0.32 0.64 3.26
C LEU A 75 0.78 -0.81 3.47
N ARG A 76 0.41 -1.40 4.60
CA ARG A 76 0.71 -2.81 4.91
C ARG A 76 0.05 -3.77 3.93
N ALA A 77 -1.19 -3.51 3.54
CA ALA A 77 -1.92 -4.31 2.58
C ALA A 77 -1.27 -4.27 1.18
N TRP A 78 -0.86 -3.10 0.69
CA TRP A 78 -0.17 -3.00 -0.61
C TRP A 78 1.20 -3.68 -0.62
N ILE A 79 1.95 -3.60 0.49
CA ILE A 79 3.22 -4.32 0.63
C ILE A 79 2.98 -5.84 0.62
N PHE A 80 2.04 -6.30 1.45
CA PHE A 80 1.67 -7.72 1.53
C PHE A 80 1.17 -8.26 0.19
N GLU A 81 0.32 -7.51 -0.51
CA GLU A 81 -0.23 -7.87 -1.80
C GLU A 81 0.86 -8.06 -2.87
N ALA A 82 1.85 -7.16 -2.90
CA ALA A 82 2.98 -7.29 -3.83
C ALA A 82 3.85 -8.53 -3.52
N GLN A 83 4.12 -8.82 -2.25
CA GLN A 83 4.83 -10.03 -1.83
C GLN A 83 4.06 -11.30 -2.19
N VAL A 84 2.74 -11.35 -1.92
CA VAL A 84 1.89 -12.50 -2.27
C VAL A 84 1.82 -12.69 -3.78
N ARG A 85 1.68 -11.60 -4.56
CA ARG A 85 1.73 -11.67 -6.04
C ARG A 85 3.05 -12.26 -6.53
N ARG A 86 4.18 -11.90 -5.91
CA ARG A 86 5.48 -12.47 -6.24
C ARG A 86 5.52 -13.97 -5.97
N VAL A 87 5.04 -14.42 -4.80
CA VAL A 87 4.94 -15.86 -4.48
C VAL A 87 4.08 -16.61 -5.49
N LEU A 88 2.94 -16.04 -5.89
CA LEU A 88 2.06 -16.65 -6.88
C LEU A 88 2.73 -16.78 -8.25
N LYS A 89 3.45 -15.74 -8.70
CA LYS A 89 4.23 -15.77 -9.94
C LYS A 89 5.36 -16.81 -9.89
N GLU A 90 6.10 -16.86 -8.80
CA GLU A 90 7.21 -17.80 -8.60
C GLU A 90 6.72 -19.27 -8.52
N THR A 91 5.55 -19.49 -7.92
CA THR A 91 4.99 -20.84 -7.70
C THR A 91 4.22 -21.37 -8.91
N PHE A 92 3.43 -20.51 -9.57
CA PHE A 92 2.47 -20.93 -10.61
C PHE A 92 2.76 -20.32 -11.99
N GLY A 93 3.79 -19.50 -12.12
CA GLY A 93 4.18 -18.80 -13.35
C GLY A 93 3.48 -17.45 -13.54
N ASN A 94 3.88 -16.72 -14.59
CA ASN A 94 3.36 -15.37 -14.87
C ASN A 94 1.83 -15.33 -15.09
N ASN A 95 1.25 -16.39 -15.65
CA ASN A 95 -0.19 -16.54 -15.86
C ASN A 95 -0.87 -17.31 -14.72
N TRP A 96 -0.41 -17.13 -13.48
CA TRP A 96 -0.93 -17.83 -12.30
C TRP A 96 -2.45 -17.68 -12.14
N PHE A 97 -3.01 -16.55 -12.57
CA PHE A 97 -4.44 -16.25 -12.48
C PHE A 97 -5.31 -17.18 -13.34
N GLU A 98 -4.73 -17.88 -14.32
CA GLU A 98 -5.41 -18.90 -15.12
C GLU A 98 -5.34 -20.30 -14.48
N LYS A 99 -4.52 -20.48 -13.44
CA LYS A 99 -4.24 -21.79 -12.86
C LYS A 99 -5.21 -22.10 -11.72
N LYS A 100 -5.97 -23.19 -11.87
CA LYS A 100 -6.86 -23.71 -10.80
C LYS A 100 -6.11 -23.92 -9.48
N SER A 101 -4.84 -24.34 -9.54
CA SER A 101 -3.99 -24.53 -8.34
C SER A 101 -3.74 -23.24 -7.58
N ALA A 102 -3.50 -22.11 -8.26
CA ALA A 102 -3.37 -20.80 -7.62
C ALA A 102 -4.69 -20.37 -6.95
N GLY A 103 -5.83 -20.63 -7.60
CA GLY A 103 -7.15 -20.37 -7.02
C GLY A 103 -7.42 -21.19 -5.75
N ILE A 104 -7.05 -22.48 -5.74
CA ILE A 104 -7.15 -23.34 -4.54
C ILE A 104 -6.28 -22.78 -3.42
N GLN A 105 -5.08 -22.30 -3.73
CA GLN A 105 -4.19 -21.70 -2.73
C GLN A 105 -4.78 -20.42 -2.13
N LEU A 106 -5.32 -19.53 -2.97
CA LEU A 106 -6.01 -18.31 -2.52
C LEU A 106 -7.21 -18.64 -1.61
N GLN A 107 -8.03 -19.62 -1.99
CA GLN A 107 -9.16 -20.06 -1.17
C GLN A 107 -8.71 -20.57 0.20
N LYS A 108 -7.58 -21.30 0.27
CA LYS A 108 -7.00 -21.73 1.55
C LYS A 108 -6.54 -20.57 2.41
N TRP A 109 -5.91 -19.55 1.84
CA TRP A 109 -5.51 -18.36 2.62
C TRP A 109 -6.73 -17.55 3.08
N TRP A 110 -7.72 -17.36 2.21
CA TRP A 110 -8.92 -16.58 2.54
C TRP A 110 -9.82 -17.27 3.57
N SER A 111 -9.88 -18.60 3.58
CA SER A 111 -10.67 -19.34 4.58
C SER A 111 -10.15 -19.20 6.02
N LEU A 112 -8.91 -18.71 6.20
CA LEU A 112 -8.35 -18.40 7.51
C LEU A 112 -8.88 -17.09 8.11
N GLY A 113 -9.55 -16.25 7.30
CA GLY A 113 -10.07 -14.95 7.73
C GLY A 113 -8.98 -14.08 8.35
N GLN A 114 -9.26 -13.55 9.54
CA GLN A 114 -8.32 -12.71 10.30
C GLN A 114 -7.56 -13.47 11.40
N LYS A 115 -7.49 -14.81 11.28
CA LYS A 115 -6.83 -15.66 12.29
C LYS A 115 -5.34 -15.32 12.46
N PHE A 116 -4.68 -14.89 11.39
CA PHE A 116 -3.25 -14.60 11.36
C PHE A 116 -2.99 -13.16 10.92
N ARG A 117 -1.95 -12.55 11.48
CA ARG A 117 -1.41 -11.28 11.00
C ARG A 117 -0.70 -11.50 9.65
N VAL A 118 -0.61 -10.44 8.86
CA VAL A 118 0.07 -10.50 7.54
C VAL A 118 1.52 -10.97 7.65
N GLU A 119 2.23 -10.61 8.72
CA GLU A 119 3.60 -11.08 8.96
C GLU A 119 3.68 -12.59 9.27
N GLU A 120 2.66 -13.14 9.93
CA GLU A 120 2.60 -14.58 10.21
C GLU A 120 2.38 -15.37 8.91
N ILE A 121 1.48 -14.88 8.05
CA ILE A 121 1.27 -15.46 6.72
C ILE A 121 2.55 -15.36 5.90
N LEU A 122 3.23 -14.20 5.89
CA LEU A 122 4.47 -14.02 5.14
C LEU A 122 5.61 -14.93 5.62
N ARG A 123 5.69 -15.21 6.92
CA ARG A 123 6.66 -16.18 7.46
C ARG A 123 6.43 -17.59 6.95
N ASP A 124 5.18 -18.02 6.86
CA ASP A 124 4.83 -19.32 6.25
C ASP A 124 5.19 -19.36 4.75
N LEU A 125 5.18 -18.20 4.08
CA LEU A 125 5.59 -18.05 2.68
C LEU A 125 7.10 -17.81 2.48
N GLY A 126 7.91 -17.93 3.54
CA GLY A 126 9.38 -17.82 3.46
C GLY A 126 9.95 -16.39 3.58
N TYR A 127 9.14 -15.39 3.92
CA TYR A 127 9.59 -14.02 4.19
C TYR A 127 9.80 -13.78 5.69
N SER A 128 10.73 -12.91 6.07
CA SER A 128 10.89 -12.51 7.48
C SER A 128 9.75 -11.62 8.01
N GLY A 129 8.99 -10.98 7.11
CA GLY A 129 7.91 -10.05 7.41
C GLY A 129 7.57 -9.21 6.18
N LEU A 130 6.91 -8.06 6.40
CA LEU A 130 6.61 -7.10 5.34
C LEU A 130 7.89 -6.56 4.71
N ASP A 131 7.95 -6.61 3.39
CA ASP A 131 9.08 -6.16 2.58
C ASP A 131 8.57 -5.30 1.43
N ILE A 132 8.95 -4.03 1.42
CA ILE A 132 8.49 -3.06 0.42
C ILE A 132 9.10 -3.31 -0.97
N ARG A 133 10.19 -4.09 -1.08
CA ARG A 133 10.93 -4.25 -2.35
C ARG A 133 10.07 -4.75 -3.51
N PRO A 134 9.26 -5.82 -3.40
CA PRO A 134 8.40 -6.26 -4.50
C PRO A 134 7.39 -5.21 -4.96
N LEU A 135 6.92 -4.35 -4.04
CA LEU A 135 6.03 -3.25 -4.38
C LEU A 135 6.75 -2.16 -5.17
N LEU A 136 8.01 -1.84 -4.83
CA LEU A 136 8.82 -0.88 -5.59
C LEU A 136 9.20 -1.44 -6.96
N ASP A 137 9.55 -2.73 -7.04
CA ASP A 137 9.82 -3.41 -8.30
C ASP A 137 8.62 -3.32 -9.26
N ASP A 138 7.40 -3.54 -8.75
CA ASP A 138 6.16 -3.43 -9.53
C ASP A 138 5.91 -1.99 -10.07
N LEU A 139 6.39 -0.96 -9.39
CA LEU A 139 6.28 0.43 -9.85
C LEU A 139 7.33 0.79 -10.91
N GLN A 140 8.47 0.10 -10.91
CA GLN A 140 9.61 0.37 -11.80
C GLN A 140 9.64 -0.55 -13.02
N ALA A 141 8.93 -1.68 -12.98
CA ALA A 141 8.82 -2.59 -14.10
C ALA A 141 8.34 -1.83 -15.34
N SER A 142 9.10 -1.89 -16.44
CA SER A 142 8.79 -1.25 -17.72
C SER A 142 7.76 -2.05 -18.50
#